data_AF-G5BA30-F1
#
_entry.id   AF-G5BA30-F1
#
_cell.length_a   1.000
_cell.length_b   1.000
_cell.length_c   1.000
_cell.angle_alpha   90.00
_cell.angle_beta   90.00
_cell.angle_gamma   90.00
#
_symmetry.space_group_name_H-M   'P 1'
#
loop_
_entity.id
_entity.type
_entity.pdbx_description
1 polymer ?
#
loop_
_entity_poly.entity_id
_entity_poly.type
_entity_poly.pdbx_seq_one_letter_code
_entity_poly.pdbx_strand_id
1 'polypeptide(L)'
;MAVTDNKEQSELDQDLDDVEVEEEETGEEPKIKARQLTVQMMQNPPILAALQERLDGLLDTPTGYIENLPWVIKRRVNALKNFQVKCAQIEAKFFEGVHDLDRKYAVLYQPLFDKRFEIINAIYEPTEEECEWKPDEEEILEEMKEKAKIKDEKKMKKKKILKEFLNFV
;
A
#
# COMPACT_ATOMS: atom_id res chain seq x y z
N MET A 1 -39.53 30.35 -18.83
CA MET A 1 -39.60 30.43 -17.35
C MET A 1 -38.88 29.21 -16.84
N ALA A 2 -37.56 29.30 -16.63
CA ALA A 2 -36.85 29.98 -15.53
C ALA A 2 -36.99 29.14 -14.24
N VAL A 3 -36.00 28.33 -13.85
CA VAL A 3 -34.64 28.59 -13.31
C VAL A 3 -34.68 28.22 -11.83
N THR A 4 -33.74 27.38 -11.42
CA THR A 4 -32.91 27.38 -10.18
C THR A 4 -32.71 25.94 -9.73
N ASP A 5 -31.56 25.47 -9.25
CA ASP A 5 -30.13 25.76 -9.37
C ASP A 5 -29.46 24.70 -8.47
N ASN A 6 -28.15 24.47 -8.65
CA ASN A 6 -27.24 23.82 -7.69
C ASN A 6 -27.34 22.29 -7.53
N LYS A 7 -26.24 21.52 -7.50
CA LYS A 7 -24.84 21.88 -7.29
C LYS A 7 -23.96 20.75 -7.83
N GLU A 8 -22.88 21.16 -8.47
CA GLU A 8 -21.72 20.40 -8.87
C GLU A 8 -21.14 19.52 -7.74
N GLN A 9 -20.23 18.63 -8.14
CA GLN A 9 -19.19 17.93 -7.37
C GLN A 9 -19.45 16.44 -7.10
N SER A 10 -19.06 15.63 -8.08
CA SER A 10 -18.46 14.33 -7.83
C SER A 10 -17.22 14.19 -8.71
N GLU A 11 -16.24 15.05 -8.46
CA GLU A 11 -14.87 14.93 -8.95
C GLU A 11 -13.97 15.08 -7.73
N LEU A 12 -13.32 14.00 -7.30
CA LEU A 12 -11.95 13.91 -6.81
C LEU A 12 -11.78 12.55 -6.12
N ASP A 13 -11.32 11.57 -6.89
CA ASP A 13 -10.69 10.37 -6.36
C ASP A 13 -9.71 9.89 -7.44
N GLN A 14 -8.59 10.61 -7.58
CA GLN A 14 -7.42 10.16 -8.36
C GLN A 14 -6.17 11.03 -8.12
N ASP A 15 -5.78 11.22 -6.86
CA ASP A 15 -4.44 11.76 -6.55
C ASP A 15 -3.59 10.67 -5.87
N LEU A 16 -3.09 9.75 -6.69
CA LEU A 16 -1.96 8.89 -6.34
C LEU A 16 -0.99 8.85 -7.53
N ASP A 17 0.25 9.19 -7.22
CA ASP A 17 1.48 8.98 -7.99
C ASP A 17 1.99 10.13 -8.88
N ASP A 18 2.22 11.30 -8.29
CA ASP A 18 3.36 12.15 -8.70
C ASP A 18 4.49 12.02 -7.66
N VAL A 19 5.21 10.90 -7.74
CA VAL A 19 6.56 10.83 -7.17
C VAL A 19 7.47 11.54 -8.16
N GLU A 20 7.78 12.82 -7.90
CA GLU A 20 8.92 13.49 -8.53
C GLU A 20 10.20 12.71 -8.17
N VAL A 21 10.66 11.89 -9.11
CA VAL A 21 11.97 11.26 -9.03
C VAL A 21 12.98 12.29 -9.49
N GLU A 22 13.77 12.83 -8.56
CA GLU A 22 14.88 13.71 -8.91
C GLU A 22 15.85 12.98 -9.86
N GLU A 23 16.04 13.55 -11.05
CA GLU A 23 16.93 13.04 -12.09
C GLU A 23 18.39 13.39 -11.75
N GLU A 24 19.15 12.43 -11.21
CA GLU A 24 20.61 12.50 -11.27
C GLU A 24 21.06 12.16 -12.70
N GLU A 25 21.40 13.20 -13.44
CA GLU A 25 21.91 13.14 -14.80
C GLU A 25 23.25 12.38 -14.83
N THR A 26 23.28 11.18 -15.44
CA THR A 26 24.41 10.67 -16.24
C THR A 26 24.08 9.31 -16.88
N GLY A 27 23.73 9.32 -18.18
CA GLY A 27 23.75 8.12 -19.05
C GLY A 27 22.40 7.52 -19.46
N GLU A 28 21.34 8.33 -19.59
CA GLU A 28 19.95 7.87 -19.54
C GLU A 28 19.18 7.72 -20.88
N GLU A 29 19.72 8.14 -22.03
CA GLU A 29 18.97 8.08 -23.31
C GLU A 29 18.34 6.72 -23.67
N PRO A 30 19.02 5.57 -23.57
CA PRO A 30 18.41 4.28 -23.91
C PRO A 30 17.38 3.82 -22.86
N LYS A 31 17.52 4.25 -21.61
CA LYS A 31 16.60 3.90 -20.51
C LYS A 31 15.31 4.71 -20.57
N ILE A 32 15.40 5.99 -20.90
CA ILE A 32 14.25 6.88 -21.12
C ILE A 32 13.42 6.37 -22.30
N LYS A 33 14.07 6.00 -23.41
CA LYS A 33 13.41 5.41 -24.59
C LYS A 33 12.75 4.05 -24.28
N ALA A 34 13.41 3.20 -23.48
CA ALA A 34 12.83 1.93 -23.05
C ALA A 34 11.59 2.14 -22.16
N ARG A 35 11.63 3.10 -21.24
CA ARG A 35 10.47 3.47 -20.41
C ARG A 35 9.31 4.01 -21.24
N GLN A 36 9.59 4.94 -22.16
CA GLN A 36 8.57 5.46 -23.08
C GLN A 36 7.95 4.35 -23.94
N LEU A 37 8.78 3.43 -24.45
CA LEU A 37 8.31 2.28 -25.21
C LEU A 37 7.44 1.36 -24.35
N THR A 38 7.82 1.08 -23.10
CA THR A 38 6.98 0.29 -22.19
C THR A 38 5.65 0.94 -21.88
N VAL A 39 5.62 2.26 -21.68
CA VAL A 39 4.38 3.03 -21.49
C VAL A 39 3.49 2.93 -22.73
N GLN A 40 4.07 3.10 -23.92
CA GLN A 40 3.34 3.00 -25.18
C GLN A 40 2.80 1.58 -25.43
N MET A 41 3.55 0.54 -25.03
CA MET A 41 3.10 -0.86 -25.10
C MET A 41 1.97 -1.16 -24.11
N MET A 42 2.00 -0.57 -22.92
CA MET A 42 0.94 -0.70 -21.91
C MET A 42 -0.33 0.07 -22.28
N GLN A 43 -0.25 1.07 -23.16
CA GLN A 43 -1.42 1.78 -23.69
C GLN A 43 -2.10 1.05 -24.87
N ASN A 44 -1.52 -0.04 -25.37
CA ASN A 44 -2.02 -0.76 -26.54
C ASN A 44 -2.84 -2.01 -26.11
N PRO A 45 -4.18 -2.01 -26.25
CA PRO A 45 -5.03 -3.09 -25.72
C PRO A 45 -4.74 -4.48 -26.31
N PRO A 46 -4.47 -4.65 -27.62
CA PRO A 46 -3.96 -5.90 -28.18
C PRO A 46 -2.67 -6.42 -27.54
N ILE A 47 -1.72 -5.54 -27.20
CA ILE A 47 -0.45 -5.94 -26.56
C ILE A 47 -0.71 -6.35 -25.12
N LEU A 48 -1.54 -5.59 -24.39
CA LEU A 48 -1.97 -5.98 -23.04
C LEU A 48 -2.68 -7.33 -23.05
N ALA A 49 -3.57 -7.58 -24.02
CA ALA A 49 -4.27 -8.85 -24.16
C ALA A 49 -3.30 -10.00 -24.46
N ALA A 50 -2.34 -9.82 -25.37
CA ALA A 50 -1.33 -10.83 -25.67
C ALA A 50 -0.37 -11.07 -24.49
N LEU A 51 -0.03 -10.03 -23.72
CA LEU A 51 0.76 -10.15 -22.51
C LEU A 51 -0.02 -10.92 -21.44
N GLN A 52 -1.29 -10.58 -21.25
CA GLN A 52 -2.21 -11.25 -20.34
C GLN A 52 -2.39 -12.72 -20.72
N GLU A 53 -2.59 -13.05 -21.99
CA GLU A 53 -2.71 -14.43 -22.51
C GLU A 53 -1.44 -15.25 -22.23
N ARG A 54 -0.25 -14.66 -22.39
CA ARG A 54 1.01 -15.34 -22.03
C ARG A 54 1.20 -15.48 -20.53
N LEU A 55 0.74 -14.52 -19.74
CA LEU A 55 0.82 -14.55 -18.28
C LEU A 55 -0.15 -15.59 -17.70
N ASP A 56 -1.36 -15.65 -18.23
CA ASP A 56 -2.38 -16.65 -17.90
C ASP A 56 -1.89 -18.06 -18.26
N GLY A 57 -1.29 -18.22 -19.45
CA GLY A 57 -0.62 -19.46 -19.84
C GLY A 57 0.56 -19.85 -18.95
N LEU A 58 1.21 -18.92 -18.26
CA LEU A 58 2.32 -19.20 -17.32
C LEU A 58 1.82 -19.55 -15.91
N LEU A 59 0.67 -19.01 -15.50
CA LEU A 59 0.02 -19.28 -14.22
C LEU A 59 -0.74 -20.62 -14.24
N ASP A 60 -1.32 -20.98 -15.38
CA ASP A 60 -2.15 -22.16 -15.58
C ASP A 60 -1.46 -23.31 -16.32
N THR A 61 -0.20 -23.17 -16.78
CA THR A 61 0.57 -24.36 -17.14
C THR A 61 1.07 -25.02 -15.86
N PRO A 62 0.50 -26.17 -15.41
CA PRO A 62 1.25 -27.02 -14.52
C PRO A 62 2.53 -27.31 -15.26
N THR A 63 3.67 -26.92 -14.69
CA THR A 63 5.00 -27.09 -15.31
C THR A 63 5.38 -28.56 -15.53
N GLY A 64 4.42 -29.49 -15.44
CA GLY A 64 4.55 -30.94 -15.41
C GLY A 64 5.30 -31.44 -14.17
N TYR A 65 6.11 -30.58 -13.56
CA TYR A 65 7.00 -30.90 -12.48
C TYR A 65 6.23 -31.46 -11.28
N ILE A 66 5.20 -30.74 -10.82
CA ILE A 66 4.38 -31.17 -9.67
C ILE A 66 3.64 -32.49 -9.97
N GLU A 67 3.19 -32.69 -11.21
CA GLU A 67 2.49 -33.90 -11.64
C GLU A 67 3.42 -35.12 -11.74
N ASN A 68 4.70 -34.89 -12.04
CA ASN A 68 5.72 -35.93 -12.12
C ASN A 68 6.43 -36.20 -10.79
N LEU A 69 6.13 -35.44 -9.72
CA LEU A 69 6.72 -35.68 -8.40
C LEU A 69 6.30 -37.05 -7.83
N PRO A 70 7.22 -37.77 -7.16
CA PRO A 70 6.90 -38.96 -6.37
C PRO A 70 5.76 -38.72 -5.37
N TRP A 71 4.92 -39.74 -5.15
CA TRP A 71 3.76 -39.67 -4.26
C TRP A 71 4.07 -39.11 -2.87
N VAL A 72 5.20 -39.52 -2.28
CA VAL A 72 5.63 -39.05 -0.96
C VAL A 72 5.86 -37.54 -0.94
N ILE A 73 6.39 -36.97 -2.03
CA ILE A 73 6.64 -35.53 -2.16
C ILE A 73 5.32 -34.78 -2.35
N LYS A 74 4.42 -35.28 -3.20
CA LYS A 74 3.07 -34.69 -3.39
C LYS A 74 2.30 -34.57 -2.08
N ARG A 75 2.37 -35.59 -1.20
CA ARG A 75 1.75 -35.53 0.14
C ARG A 75 2.33 -34.42 1.01
N ARG A 76 3.65 -34.22 0.99
CA ARG A 76 4.31 -33.14 1.75
C ARG A 76 3.91 -31.77 1.20
N VAL A 77 3.91 -31.60 -0.11
CA VAL A 77 3.46 -30.35 -0.77
C VAL A 77 2.02 -30.04 -0.40
N ASN A 78 1.11 -31.03 -0.41
CA ASN A 78 -0.28 -30.83 -0.01
C ASN A 78 -0.41 -30.47 1.48
N ALA A 79 0.40 -31.07 2.36
CA ALA A 79 0.43 -30.68 3.77
C ALA A 79 0.90 -29.22 3.94
N LEU A 80 1.93 -28.79 3.20
CA LEU A 80 2.41 -27.40 3.22
C LEU A 80 1.36 -26.43 2.69
N LYS A 81 0.64 -26.77 1.61
CA LYS A 81 -0.48 -25.95 1.11
C LYS A 81 -1.57 -25.76 2.17
N ASN A 82 -1.91 -26.81 2.92
CA ASN A 82 -2.87 -26.71 4.02
C ASN A 82 -2.37 -25.77 5.14
N PHE A 83 -1.08 -25.78 5.45
CA PHE A 83 -0.50 -24.82 6.39
C PHE A 83 -0.53 -23.40 5.84
N GLN A 84 -0.22 -23.20 4.55
CA GLN A 84 -0.27 -21.90 3.90
C GLN A 84 -1.67 -21.28 3.97
N VAL A 85 -2.72 -22.08 3.77
CA VAL A 85 -4.11 -21.62 3.93
C VAL A 85 -4.38 -21.15 5.36
N LYS A 86 -3.88 -21.86 6.38
CA LYS A 86 -4.02 -21.43 7.78
C LYS A 86 -3.25 -20.13 8.06
N CYS A 87 -2.07 -19.95 7.48
CA CYS A 87 -1.34 -18.68 7.56
C CYS A 87 -2.16 -17.54 6.96
N ALA A 88 -2.71 -17.72 5.76
CA ALA A 88 -3.54 -16.71 5.10
C ALA A 88 -4.79 -16.35 5.93
N GLN A 89 -5.41 -17.31 6.62
CA GLN A 89 -6.53 -17.04 7.51
C GLN A 89 -6.14 -16.18 8.72
N ILE A 90 -4.94 -16.37 9.27
CA ILE A 90 -4.42 -15.54 10.36
C ILE A 90 -4.09 -14.14 9.84
N GLU A 91 -3.49 -14.03 8.66
CA GLU A 91 -3.19 -12.76 8.00
C GLU A 91 -4.47 -11.96 7.72
N ALA A 92 -5.54 -12.61 7.25
CA ALA A 92 -6.84 -11.97 7.05
C ALA A 92 -7.36 -11.32 8.34
N LYS A 93 -7.30 -12.03 9.48
CA LYS A 93 -7.68 -11.48 10.79
C LYS A 93 -6.77 -10.35 11.25
N PHE A 94 -5.49 -10.41 10.92
CA PHE A 94 -4.55 -9.32 11.22
C PHE A 94 -4.94 -8.05 10.46
N PHE A 95 -5.23 -8.16 9.16
CA PHE A 95 -5.63 -7.01 8.35
C PHE A 95 -7.01 -6.46 8.72
N GLU A 96 -7.94 -7.32 9.12
CA GLU A 96 -9.20 -6.89 9.73
C GLU A 96 -8.95 -6.01 10.96
N GLY A 97 -8.09 -6.46 11.89
CA GLY A 97 -7.74 -5.67 13.07
C GLY A 97 -6.99 -4.36 12.77
N VAL A 98 -6.15 -4.33 11.73
CA VAL A 98 -5.52 -3.10 11.25
C VAL A 98 -6.57 -2.14 10.69
N HIS A 99 -7.50 -2.63 9.88
CA HIS A 99 -8.55 -1.81 9.29
C HIS A 99 -9.47 -1.20 10.35
N ASP A 100 -9.85 -1.97 11.37
CA ASP A 100 -10.64 -1.46 12.49
C ASP A 100 -9.87 -0.38 13.28
N LEU A 101 -8.55 -0.55 13.44
CA LEU A 101 -7.70 0.43 14.08
C LEU A 101 -7.61 1.73 13.26
N ASP A 102 -7.39 1.62 11.95
CA ASP A 102 -7.34 2.75 11.03
C ASP A 102 -8.66 3.52 11.05
N ARG A 103 -9.79 2.81 11.01
CA ARG A 103 -11.13 3.43 11.12
C ARG A 103 -11.31 4.17 12.44
N LYS A 104 -10.88 3.57 13.56
CA LYS A 104 -10.97 4.19 14.89
C LYS A 104 -10.21 5.52 14.94
N TYR A 105 -8.98 5.55 14.41
CA TYR A 105 -8.18 6.77 14.42
C TYR A 105 -8.60 7.79 13.36
N ALA A 106 -9.11 7.36 12.20
CA ALA A 106 -9.67 8.26 11.19
C ALA A 106 -10.79 9.14 11.78
N VAL A 107 -11.69 8.56 12.59
CA VAL A 107 -12.75 9.31 13.29
C VAL A 107 -12.18 10.36 14.26
N LEU A 108 -11.05 10.07 14.92
CA LEU A 108 -10.40 11.02 15.82
C LEU A 108 -9.70 12.16 15.07
N TYR A 109 -9.18 11.88 13.88
CA TYR A 109 -8.55 12.90 13.04
C TYR A 109 -9.57 13.78 12.32
N GLN A 110 -10.76 13.25 12.00
CA GLN A 110 -11.78 13.98 11.25
C GLN A 110 -12.09 15.38 11.79
N PRO A 111 -12.42 15.60 13.09
CA PRO A 111 -12.70 16.94 13.60
C PRO A 111 -11.49 17.89 13.51
N LEU A 112 -10.26 17.36 13.58
CA LEU A 112 -9.05 18.16 13.39
C LEU A 112 -8.90 18.60 11.94
N PHE A 113 -9.20 17.72 10.99
CA PHE A 113 -9.20 18.05 9.57
C PHE A 113 -10.33 19.00 9.19
N ASP A 114 -11.52 18.83 9.77
CA ASP A 114 -12.65 19.74 9.58
C ASP A 114 -12.28 21.14 10.09
N LYS A 115 -11.72 21.26 11.29
CA LYS A 115 -11.27 22.55 11.84
C LYS A 115 -10.14 23.17 11.01
N ARG A 116 -9.19 22.35 10.55
CA ARG A 116 -8.13 22.82 9.65
C ARG A 116 -8.71 23.34 8.33
N PHE A 117 -9.72 22.66 7.79
CA PHE A 117 -10.43 23.07 6.59
C PHE A 117 -11.15 24.41 6.81
N GLU A 118 -11.81 24.60 7.95
CA GLU A 118 -12.47 25.87 8.30
C GLU A 118 -11.46 27.03 8.36
N ILE A 119 -10.29 26.81 8.96
CA ILE A 119 -9.21 27.81 9.04
C ILE A 119 -8.64 28.14 7.65
N ILE A 120 -8.30 27.12 6.85
CA ILE A 120 -7.71 27.30 5.51
C ILE A 120 -8.65 28.11 4.60
N ASN A 121 -9.96 27.88 4.70
CA ASN A 121 -10.96 28.57 3.90
C ASN A 121 -11.47 29.87 4.54
N ALA A 122 -10.86 30.34 5.64
CA ALA A 122 -11.27 31.53 6.38
C ALA A 122 -12.76 31.52 6.80
N ILE A 123 -13.32 30.32 7.02
CA ILE A 123 -14.65 30.12 7.60
C ILE A 123 -14.59 30.37 9.12
N TYR A 124 -13.46 29.99 9.73
CA TYR A 124 -13.15 30.22 11.14
C TYR A 124 -11.83 30.98 11.27
N GLU A 125 -11.83 32.05 12.05
CA GLU A 125 -10.63 32.80 12.42
C GLU A 125 -10.10 32.27 13.77
N PRO A 126 -8.88 31.72 13.83
CA PRO A 126 -8.29 31.22 15.08
C PRO A 126 -8.18 32.27 16.17
N THR A 127 -8.32 31.85 17.42
CA THR A 127 -8.04 32.74 18.56
C THR A 127 -6.54 32.91 18.79
N GLU A 128 -6.15 33.94 19.54
CA GLU A 128 -4.73 34.19 19.86
C GLU A 128 -4.09 33.02 20.63
N GLU A 129 -4.87 32.31 21.46
CA GLU A 129 -4.45 31.09 22.16
C GLU A 129 -4.21 29.91 21.18
N GLU A 130 -5.05 29.74 20.17
CA GLU A 130 -4.90 28.68 19.16
C GLU A 130 -3.74 28.93 18.20
N CYS A 131 -3.34 30.18 18.05
CA CYS A 131 -2.15 30.60 17.31
C CYS A 131 -0.85 30.42 18.11
N GLU A 132 -0.92 30.21 19.42
CA GLU A 132 0.25 30.01 20.26
C GLU A 132 0.87 28.62 19.99
N TRP A 133 1.92 28.58 19.16
CA TRP A 133 2.69 27.36 18.95
C TRP A 133 3.53 27.04 20.19
N LYS A 134 3.18 25.98 20.93
CA LYS A 134 4.00 25.43 22.01
C LYS A 134 4.74 24.21 21.51
N PRO A 135 6.07 24.29 21.30
CA PRO A 135 6.87 23.13 20.98
C PRO A 135 7.09 22.34 22.28
N ASP A 136 6.14 21.48 22.68
CA ASP A 136 6.46 20.36 23.58
C ASP A 136 7.22 19.30 22.77
N GLU A 137 8.39 19.68 22.27
CA GLU A 137 9.24 18.85 21.41
C GLU A 137 9.81 17.65 22.17
N GLU A 138 10.04 17.75 23.47
CA GLU A 138 10.63 16.65 24.25
C GLU A 138 9.63 15.51 24.48
N GLU A 139 8.38 15.79 24.87
CA GLU A 139 7.40 14.74 25.17
C GLU A 139 6.89 14.02 23.90
N ILE A 140 6.65 14.77 22.82
CA ILE A 140 6.21 14.20 21.53
C ILE A 140 7.34 13.38 20.87
N LEU A 141 8.59 13.85 20.96
CA LEU A 141 9.74 13.15 20.39
C LEU A 141 10.12 11.90 21.20
N GLU A 142 10.03 11.93 22.53
CA GLU A 142 10.23 10.74 23.38
C GLU A 142 9.15 9.68 23.09
N GLU A 143 7.87 10.05 23.02
CA GLU A 143 6.80 9.11 22.70
C GLU A 143 6.94 8.53 21.29
N MET A 144 7.32 9.34 20.30
CA MET A 144 7.57 8.87 18.94
C MET A 144 8.77 7.92 18.87
N LYS A 145 9.87 8.23 19.58
CA LYS A 145 11.06 7.36 19.66
C LYS A 145 10.74 6.03 20.34
N GLU A 146 9.92 6.02 21.39
CA GLU A 146 9.54 4.79 22.08
C GLU A 146 8.64 3.91 21.20
N LYS A 147 7.65 4.50 20.53
CA LYS A 147 6.78 3.79 19.56
C LYS A 147 7.58 3.25 18.37
N ALA A 148 8.61 3.98 17.90
CA ALA A 148 9.52 3.52 16.84
C ALA A 148 10.36 2.31 17.25
N LYS A 149 10.95 2.32 18.47
CA LYS A 149 11.72 1.18 19.01
C LYS A 149 10.88 -0.10 19.05
N ILE A 150 9.62 -0.02 19.49
CA ILE A 150 8.70 -1.16 19.54
C ILE A 150 8.36 -1.68 18.14
N LYS A 151 8.17 -0.78 17.15
CA LYS A 151 7.91 -1.14 15.75
C LYS A 151 9.11 -1.86 15.13
N ASP A 152 10.33 -1.41 15.42
CA ASP A 152 11.56 -2.01 14.91
C ASP A 152 11.84 -3.40 15.50
N GLU A 153 11.60 -3.61 16.80
CA GLU A 153 11.70 -4.94 17.41
C GLU A 153 10.69 -5.93 16.80
N LYS A 154 9.44 -5.50 16.58
CA LYS A 154 8.41 -6.33 15.92
C LYS A 154 8.79 -6.63 14.47
N LYS A 155 9.35 -5.66 13.75
CA LYS A 155 9.84 -5.82 12.37
C LYS A 155 11.03 -6.77 12.29
N MET A 156 11.97 -6.70 13.25
CA MET A 156 13.06 -7.68 13.38
C MET A 156 12.55 -9.09 13.65
N LYS A 157 11.58 -9.25 14.57
CA LYS A 157 10.96 -10.56 14.85
C LYS A 157 10.25 -11.11 13.61
N LYS A 158 9.47 -10.29 12.90
CA LYS A 158 8.80 -10.69 11.64
C LYS A 158 9.82 -11.06 10.55
N LYS A 159 10.90 -10.29 10.38
CA LYS A 159 12.00 -10.61 9.45
C LYS A 159 12.71 -11.91 9.82
N LYS A 160 12.91 -12.19 11.11
CA LYS A 160 13.51 -13.45 11.58
C LYS A 160 12.60 -14.64 11.25
N ILE A 161 11.31 -14.53 11.52
CA ILE A 161 10.32 -15.57 11.19
C ILE A 161 10.25 -15.78 9.67
N LEU A 162 10.23 -14.71 8.88
CA LEU A 162 10.21 -14.80 7.42
C LEU A 162 11.51 -15.41 6.86
N LYS A 163 12.67 -15.09 7.45
CA LYS A 163 13.96 -15.67 7.09
C LYS A 163 14.04 -17.15 7.45
N GLU A 164 13.51 -17.54 8.61
CA GLU A 164 13.38 -18.95 9.00
C GLU A 164 12.43 -19.70 8.07
N PHE A 165 11.35 -19.06 7.61
CA PHE A 165 10.42 -19.62 6.63
C PHE A 165 11.03 -19.77 5.23
N LEU A 166 11.74 -18.76 4.74
CA LEU A 166 12.45 -18.79 3.44
C LEU A 166 13.60 -19.79 3.42
N ASN A 167 14.29 -20.01 4.54
CA ASN A 167 15.32 -21.04 4.66
C ASN A 167 14.76 -22.48 4.61
N PHE A 168 13.44 -22.64 4.71
CA PHE A 168 12.77 -23.95 4.71
C PHE A 168 12.14 -24.31 3.35
N VAL A 169 12.05 -23.36 2.41
CA VAL A 169 11.62 -23.55 1.01
C VAL A 169 12.84 -23.76 0.13
#